data_AF-A0A7S7SPC9-F1
#
_entry.id   AF-A0A7S7SPC9-F1
#
_cell.length_a   1.000
_cell.length_b   1.000
_cell.length_c   1.000
_cell.angle_alpha   90.00
_cell.angle_beta   90.00
_cell.angle_gamma   90.00
#
_symmetry.space_group_name_H-M   'P 1'
#
loop_
_entity.id
_entity.type
_entity.pdbx_description
1 polymer ?
#
loop_
_entity_poly.entity_id
_entity_poly.type
_entity_poly.pdbx_seq_one_letter_code
_entity_poly.pdbx_strand_id
1 'polypeptide(L)'
;MLQSLPDLEDQKRALARAISALGDFRPGSITGIVRRCGKPTCHCARPGDPGHGPNLRLTYKLQGKTFTESLPTPVAVRKAEAEIAEFRKFQELNHAFVQVSEQICRLRPVQETLTPQEKKRPMRSRAKSPRK
;
A
#
# COMPACT_ATOMS: atom_id res chain seq x y z
N MET A 1 -20.43 8.31 21.28
CA MET A 1 -20.59 7.11 22.13
C MET A 1 -19.23 6.46 22.28
N LEU A 2 -18.80 6.15 23.51
CA LEU A 2 -17.62 5.31 23.72
C LEU A 2 -18.01 3.87 23.37
N GLN A 3 -17.29 3.24 22.43
CA GLN A 3 -17.45 1.82 22.12
C GLN A 3 -16.84 0.98 23.23
N SER A 4 -17.49 -0.13 23.59
CA SER A 4 -16.98 -1.02 24.63
C SER A 4 -15.80 -1.87 24.11
N LEU A 5 -14.99 -2.43 25.02
CA LEU A 5 -13.88 -3.31 24.63
C LEU A 5 -14.37 -4.55 23.81
N PRO A 6 -15.44 -5.27 24.21
CA PRO A 6 -15.99 -6.34 23.40
C PRO A 6 -16.42 -5.90 22.00
N ASP A 7 -17.08 -4.74 21.86
CA ASP A 7 -17.51 -4.24 20.54
C ASP A 7 -16.32 -3.99 19.61
N LEU A 8 -15.24 -3.41 20.15
CA LEU A 8 -14.01 -3.16 19.40
C LEU A 8 -13.32 -4.47 18.99
N GLU A 9 -13.31 -5.47 19.86
CA GLU A 9 -12.75 -6.79 19.55
C GLU A 9 -13.55 -7.49 18.45
N ASP A 10 -14.87 -7.36 18.47
CA ASP A 10 -15.77 -7.88 17.44
C ASP A 10 -15.54 -7.18 16.11
N GLN A 11 -15.46 -5.85 16.12
CA GLN A 11 -15.13 -5.04 14.94
C GLN A 11 -13.76 -5.42 14.37
N LYS A 12 -12.74 -5.61 15.23
CA LYS A 12 -11.41 -6.05 14.80
C LYS A 12 -11.46 -7.43 14.12
N ARG A 13 -12.24 -8.38 14.64
CA ARG A 13 -12.42 -9.70 14.01
C ARG A 13 -13.14 -9.60 12.67
N ALA A 14 -14.15 -8.74 12.56
CA ALA A 14 -14.84 -8.49 11.30
C ALA A 14 -13.90 -7.92 10.23
N LEU A 15 -13.07 -6.92 10.60
CA LEU A 15 -12.06 -6.34 9.71
C LEU A 15 -11.02 -7.38 9.28
N ALA A 16 -10.54 -8.24 10.19
CA ALA A 16 -9.62 -9.32 9.84
C ALA A 16 -10.24 -10.28 8.81
N ARG A 17 -11.50 -10.67 8.99
CA ARG A 17 -12.22 -11.51 8.01
C ARG A 17 -12.37 -10.82 6.66
N ALA A 18 -12.70 -9.52 6.66
CA ALA A 18 -12.82 -8.73 5.43
C ALA A 18 -11.48 -8.67 4.69
N ILE A 19 -10.35 -8.45 5.39
CA ILE A 19 -9.02 -8.48 4.80
C ILE A 19 -8.70 -9.86 4.20
N SER A 20 -9.01 -10.94 4.92
CA SER A 20 -8.78 -12.31 4.43
C SER A 20 -9.67 -12.71 3.24
N ALA A 21 -10.76 -12.01 3.01
CA ALA A 21 -11.69 -12.27 1.91
C ALA A 21 -11.35 -11.50 0.62
N LEU A 22 -10.37 -10.58 0.65
CA LEU A 22 -9.93 -9.86 -0.53
C LEU A 22 -9.29 -10.80 -1.54
N GLY A 23 -9.49 -10.50 -2.82
CA GLY A 23 -8.81 -11.20 -3.92
C GLY A 23 -7.33 -10.81 -4.05
N ASP A 24 -6.67 -11.34 -5.07
CA ASP A 24 -5.31 -10.92 -5.41
C ASP A 24 -5.27 -9.42 -5.74
N PHE A 25 -4.31 -8.74 -5.15
CA PHE A 25 -4.14 -7.30 -5.32
C PHE A 25 -2.68 -6.91 -5.45
N ARG A 26 -2.42 -5.75 -6.07
CA ARG A 26 -1.09 -5.16 -6.10
C ARG A 26 -1.13 -3.63 -6.03
N PRO A 27 -0.13 -3.00 -5.40
CA PRO A 27 -0.03 -1.56 -5.39
C PRO A 27 0.28 -1.01 -6.77
N GLY A 28 -0.14 0.23 -7.01
CA GLY A 28 0.34 1.01 -8.14
C GLY A 28 -0.69 1.97 -8.70
N SER A 29 -0.32 2.56 -9.82
CA SER A 29 -1.16 3.44 -10.63
C SER A 29 -0.89 3.19 -12.10
N ILE A 30 -1.90 3.36 -12.93
CA ILE A 30 -1.76 3.25 -14.38
C ILE A 30 -1.54 4.65 -14.95
N THR A 31 -0.48 4.79 -15.74
CA THR A 31 -0.13 6.04 -16.41
C THR A 31 -0.01 5.81 -17.91
N GLY A 32 -0.47 6.79 -18.70
CA GLY A 32 -0.36 6.74 -20.16
C GLY A 32 0.78 7.61 -20.64
N ILE A 33 1.69 7.04 -21.44
CA ILE A 33 2.75 7.79 -22.10
C ILE A 33 2.47 7.88 -23.59
N VAL A 34 2.22 9.09 -24.05
CA VAL A 34 2.17 9.44 -25.47
C VAL A 34 3.58 9.72 -25.96
N ARG A 35 3.96 9.18 -27.12
CA ARG A 35 5.28 9.44 -27.71
C ARG A 35 5.17 9.91 -29.15
N ARG A 36 6.04 10.86 -29.51
CA ARG A 36 6.37 11.17 -30.90
C ARG A 36 7.65 10.45 -31.27
N CYS A 37 7.66 9.79 -32.43
CA CYS A 37 8.79 8.94 -32.84
C CYS A 37 9.97 9.72 -33.47
N GLY A 38 9.80 11.02 -33.73
CA GLY A 38 10.85 11.90 -34.26
C GLY A 38 11.12 11.74 -35.77
N LYS A 39 10.48 10.79 -36.45
CA LYS A 39 10.60 10.66 -37.91
C LYS A 39 9.78 11.76 -38.62
N PRO A 40 10.38 12.54 -39.55
CA PRO A 40 9.67 13.61 -40.24
C PRO A 40 8.53 13.10 -41.12
N THR A 41 8.59 11.83 -41.54
CA THR A 41 7.57 11.18 -42.38
C THR A 41 6.43 10.52 -41.57
N CYS A 42 6.47 10.54 -40.25
CA CYS A 42 5.42 9.92 -39.43
C CYS A 42 4.22 10.86 -39.24
N HIS A 43 3.00 10.32 -39.13
CA HIS A 43 1.81 11.12 -38.80
C HIS A 43 1.98 11.95 -37.52
N CYS A 44 2.67 11.42 -36.51
CA CYS A 44 2.91 12.10 -35.23
C CYS A 44 3.80 13.36 -35.33
N ALA A 45 4.39 13.64 -36.50
CA ALA A 45 5.15 14.86 -36.75
C ALA A 45 4.26 16.02 -37.23
N ARG A 46 2.99 15.76 -37.60
CA ARG A 46 2.06 16.78 -38.06
C ARG A 46 1.67 17.72 -36.90
N PRO A 47 1.58 19.05 -37.13
CA PRO A 47 1.05 19.97 -36.14
C PRO A 47 -0.35 19.55 -35.69
N GLY A 48 -0.58 19.50 -34.37
CA GLY A 48 -1.87 19.10 -33.79
C GLY A 48 -2.09 17.58 -33.69
N ASP A 49 -1.19 16.73 -34.20
CA ASP A 49 -1.33 15.28 -34.05
C ASP A 49 -1.07 14.86 -32.59
N PRO A 50 -1.95 14.01 -32.00
CA PRO A 50 -1.84 13.58 -30.62
C PRO A 50 -0.61 12.69 -30.39
N GLY A 51 0.05 12.19 -31.44
CA GLY A 51 1.17 11.27 -31.35
C GLY A 51 0.75 9.81 -31.27
N HIS A 52 1.72 8.91 -31.09
CA HIS A 52 1.38 7.52 -30.86
C HIS A 52 0.67 7.39 -29.51
N GLY A 53 -0.47 6.69 -29.54
CA GLY A 53 -1.41 6.54 -28.43
C GLY A 53 -0.73 6.17 -27.11
N PRO A 54 -1.45 6.37 -25.98
CA PRO A 54 -0.84 6.18 -24.69
C PRO A 54 -0.41 4.73 -24.53
N ASN A 55 0.90 4.52 -24.43
CA ASN A 55 1.43 3.27 -23.94
C ASN A 55 1.14 3.25 -22.45
N LEU A 56 0.11 2.50 -22.06
CA LEU A 56 -0.33 2.39 -20.68
C LEU A 56 0.70 1.54 -19.90
N ARG A 57 1.03 2.02 -18.70
CA ARG A 57 2.02 1.39 -17.84
C ARG A 57 1.55 1.37 -16.40
N LEU A 58 1.79 0.26 -15.71
CA LEU A 58 1.66 0.19 -14.28
C LEU A 58 2.93 0.73 -13.62
N THR A 59 2.79 1.70 -12.72
CA THR A 59 3.90 2.23 -11.92
C THR A 59 3.63 2.00 -10.44
N TYR A 60 4.62 1.44 -9.74
CA TYR A 60 4.52 1.10 -8.31
C TYR A 60 5.87 1.24 -7.60
N LYS A 61 5.84 1.24 -6.27
CA LYS A 61 7.03 1.30 -5.41
C LYS A 61 7.29 -0.07 -4.80
N LEU A 62 8.55 -0.51 -4.84
CA LEU A 62 9.03 -1.68 -4.13
C LEU A 62 10.33 -1.30 -3.42
N GLN A 63 10.37 -1.44 -2.09
CA GLN A 63 11.53 -1.07 -1.26
C GLN A 63 12.05 0.36 -1.55
N GLY A 64 11.13 1.33 -1.69
CA GLY A 64 11.46 2.73 -1.98
C GLY A 64 11.79 3.05 -3.45
N LYS A 65 12.10 2.04 -4.27
CA LYS A 65 12.41 2.19 -5.70
C LYS A 65 11.14 2.17 -6.55
N THR A 66 11.12 2.99 -7.60
CA THR A 66 10.02 3.02 -8.58
C THR A 66 10.23 1.97 -9.65
N PHE A 67 9.22 1.15 -9.88
CA PHE A 67 9.16 0.18 -10.98
C PHE A 67 8.06 0.56 -11.95
N THR A 68 8.22 0.15 -13.21
CA THR A 68 7.24 0.42 -14.26
C THR A 68 7.14 -0.78 -15.20
N GLU A 69 5.92 -1.27 -15.41
CA GLU A 69 5.58 -2.41 -16.27
C GLU A 69 4.67 -1.92 -17.42
N SER A 70 4.88 -2.41 -18.63
CA SER A 70 4.02 -2.06 -19.77
C SER A 70 2.73 -2.90 -19.75
N LEU A 71 1.61 -2.27 -20.08
CA LEU A 71 0.31 -2.93 -20.22
C LEU A 71 -0.10 -2.89 -21.71
N PRO A 72 0.33 -3.89 -22.51
CA PRO A 72 0.23 -3.82 -23.98
C PRO A 72 -1.19 -4.03 -24.52
N THR A 73 -2.10 -4.57 -23.72
CA THR A 73 -3.47 -4.90 -24.16
C THR A 73 -4.52 -4.29 -23.24
N PRO A 74 -5.72 -3.97 -23.75
CA PRO A 74 -6.84 -3.52 -22.92
C PRO A 74 -7.21 -4.53 -21.83
N VAL A 75 -7.02 -5.83 -22.07
CA VAL A 75 -7.25 -6.89 -21.07
C VAL A 75 -6.25 -6.80 -19.92
N ALA A 76 -4.97 -6.54 -20.21
CA ALA A 76 -3.94 -6.33 -19.19
C ALA A 76 -4.23 -5.08 -18.34
N VAL A 77 -4.71 -4.00 -18.99
CA VAL A 77 -5.13 -2.77 -18.32
C VAL A 77 -6.28 -3.04 -17.36
N ARG A 78 -7.37 -3.64 -17.85
CA ARG A 78 -8.54 -3.98 -17.03
C ARG A 78 -8.18 -4.87 -15.83
N LYS A 79 -7.27 -5.84 -16.03
CA LYS A 79 -6.76 -6.69 -14.94
C LYS A 79 -6.02 -5.85 -13.90
N ALA A 80 -5.09 -5.00 -14.33
CA ALA A 80 -4.33 -4.14 -13.42
C ALA A 80 -5.23 -3.16 -12.66
N GLU A 81 -6.26 -2.60 -13.31
CA GLU A 81 -7.24 -1.74 -12.66
C GLU A 81 -7.99 -2.46 -11.53
N ALA A 82 -8.44 -3.70 -11.77
CA ALA A 82 -9.11 -4.51 -10.77
C ALA A 82 -8.21 -4.81 -9.57
N GLU A 83 -6.96 -5.22 -9.81
CA GLU A 83 -5.99 -5.52 -8.75
C GLU A 83 -5.61 -4.28 -7.93
N ILE A 84 -5.50 -3.10 -8.57
CA ILE A 84 -5.25 -1.82 -7.88
C ILE A 84 -6.47 -1.41 -7.05
N ALA A 85 -7.68 -1.58 -7.59
CA ALA A 85 -8.90 -1.27 -6.86
C ALA A 85 -9.03 -2.14 -5.60
N GLU A 86 -8.70 -3.42 -5.71
CA GLU A 86 -8.67 -4.33 -4.57
C GLU A 86 -7.59 -3.94 -3.55
N PHE A 87 -6.42 -3.49 -4.01
CA PHE A 87 -5.37 -2.97 -3.12
C PHE A 87 -5.83 -1.72 -2.35
N ARG A 88 -6.62 -0.83 -2.97
CA ARG A 88 -7.17 0.35 -2.28
C ARG A 88 -8.13 -0.05 -1.16
N LYS A 89 -9.00 -1.04 -1.39
CA LYS A 89 -9.86 -1.61 -0.33
C LYS A 89 -9.02 -2.20 0.80
N PHE A 90 -7.94 -2.91 0.48
CA PHE A 90 -7.00 -3.40 1.49
C PHE A 90 -6.43 -2.26 2.33
N GLN A 91 -6.02 -1.15 1.72
CA GLN A 91 -5.48 0.00 2.45
C GLN A 91 -6.49 0.60 3.42
N GLU A 92 -7.75 0.76 2.98
CA GLU A 92 -8.84 1.27 3.82
C GLU A 92 -9.11 0.35 5.02
N LEU A 93 -9.23 -0.96 4.76
CA LEU A 93 -9.45 -1.96 5.80
C LEU A 93 -8.26 -2.04 6.77
N ASN A 94 -7.03 -1.96 6.27
CA ASN A 94 -5.82 -1.96 7.09
C ASN A 94 -5.77 -0.74 8.01
N HIS A 95 -6.08 0.44 7.48
CA HIS A 95 -6.15 1.67 8.28
C HIS A 95 -7.19 1.55 9.40
N ALA A 96 -8.40 1.09 9.07
CA ALA A 96 -9.44 0.84 10.06
C ALA A 96 -9.01 -0.20 11.12
N PHE A 97 -8.36 -1.27 10.69
CA PHE A 97 -7.88 -2.34 11.58
C PHE A 97 -6.83 -1.84 12.59
N VAL A 98 -5.91 -0.99 12.13
CA VAL A 98 -4.91 -0.33 13.00
C VAL A 98 -5.61 0.60 13.99
N GLN A 99 -6.52 1.46 13.51
CA GLN A 99 -7.26 2.39 14.35
C GLN A 99 -8.04 1.69 15.48
N VAL A 100 -8.78 0.63 15.16
CA VAL A 100 -9.51 -0.17 16.16
C VAL A 100 -8.54 -0.87 17.12
N SER A 101 -7.42 -1.39 16.60
CA SER A 101 -6.40 -2.01 17.45
C SER A 101 -5.78 -1.02 18.43
N GLU A 102 -5.53 0.23 18.03
CA GLU A 102 -5.06 1.28 18.92
C GLU A 102 -6.07 1.60 20.03
N GLN A 103 -7.36 1.65 19.71
CA GLN A 103 -8.43 1.85 20.69
C GLN A 103 -8.46 0.72 21.72
N ILE A 104 -8.36 -0.53 21.27
CA ILE A 104 -8.24 -1.70 22.14
C ILE A 104 -7.01 -1.60 23.04
N CYS A 105 -5.85 -1.25 22.48
CA CYS A 105 -4.61 -1.09 23.25
C CYS A 105 -4.73 -0.04 24.36
N ARG A 106 -5.47 1.05 24.13
CA ARG A 106 -5.70 2.10 25.16
C ARG A 106 -6.63 1.64 26.28
N LEU A 107 -7.58 0.74 25.99
CA LEU A 107 -8.53 0.22 26.97
C LEU A 107 -7.98 -0.94 27.79
N ARG A 108 -7.02 -1.70 27.25
CA ARG A 108 -6.43 -2.82 27.96
C ARG A 108 -5.51 -2.32 29.08
N PRO A 109 -5.60 -2.89 30.30
CA PRO A 109 -4.77 -2.47 31.42
C PRO A 109 -3.30 -2.81 31.18
N VAL A 110 -2.41 -1.99 31.71
CA VAL A 110 -0.97 -2.28 31.77
C VAL A 110 -0.74 -3.35 32.83
N GLN A 111 0.00 -4.40 32.51
CA GLN A 111 0.47 -5.34 33.52
C GLN A 111 1.63 -4.71 34.31
N GLU A 112 1.46 -4.53 35.62
CA GLU A 112 2.46 -3.87 36.48
C GLU A 112 3.64 -4.77 36.85
N THR A 113 3.57 -6.06 36.56
CA THR A 113 4.60 -7.04 36.92
C THR A 113 5.48 -7.37 35.73
N LEU A 114 6.74 -6.93 35.78
CA LEU A 114 7.81 -7.45 34.93
C LEU A 114 8.18 -8.88 35.34
N THR A 115 8.32 -9.76 34.36
CA THR A 115 8.88 -11.09 34.58
C THR A 115 10.33 -11.00 35.07
N PRO A 116 10.85 -12.00 35.81
CA PRO A 116 12.24 -12.01 36.27
C PRO A 116 13.27 -11.90 35.13
N GLN A 117 12.95 -12.39 33.92
CA GLN A 117 13.81 -12.25 32.75
C GLN A 117 13.85 -10.83 32.20
N GLU A 118 12.74 -10.09 32.24
CA GLU A 118 12.69 -8.69 31.79
C GLU A 118 13.47 -7.77 32.73
N LYS A 119 13.45 -8.04 34.04
CA LYS A 119 14.27 -7.31 35.03
C LYS A 119 15.76 -7.49 34.82
N LYS A 120 16.20 -8.64 34.27
CA LYS A 120 17.61 -8.96 34.01
C LYS A 120 18.13 -8.42 32.68
N ARG A 121 17.27 -7.84 31.82
CA ARG A 121 17.70 -7.37 30.50
C ARG A 121 18.55 -6.10 30.68
N PRO A 122 19.86 -6.14 30.35
CA PRO A 122 20.73 -4.99 30.55
C PRO A 122 20.26 -3.82 29.68
N MET A 123 20.28 -2.61 30.23
CA MET A 123 20.08 -1.38 29.45
C MET A 123 21.10 -1.39 28.31
N ARG A 124 20.62 -1.30 27.06
CA ARG A 124 21.50 -1.09 25.91
C ARG A 124 22.27 0.20 26.15
N SER A 125 23.58 0.08 26.36
CA SER A 125 24.46 1.24 26.47
C SER A 125 24.35 2.05 25.17
N ARG A 126 24.21 3.38 25.31
CA ARG A 126 24.29 4.31 24.18
C ARG A 126 25.73 4.27 23.64
N ALA A 127 26.03 3.35 22.74
CA ALA A 127 27.25 3.42 21.95
C ALA A 127 27.17 4.68 21.07
N LYS A 128 28.08 5.64 21.28
CA LYS A 128 28.23 6.81 20.40
C LYS A 128 28.54 6.29 19.01
N SER A 129 27.66 6.55 18.04
CA SER A 129 27.94 6.28 16.63
C SER A 129 29.20 7.04 16.20
N PRO A 130 30.13 6.42 15.44
CA PRO A 130 31.27 7.15 14.91
C PRO A 130 30.76 8.23 13.95
N ARG A 131 31.27 9.46 14.08
CA ARG A 131 31.03 10.52 13.09
C ARG A 131 31.68 10.09 11.77
N LYS A 132 30.91 10.14 10.68
CA LYS A 132 31.43 10.18 9.32
C LYS A 132 31.59 11.65 8.91
#